data_AF-Q75DR3-F1
#
_entry.id   AF-Q75DR3-F1
#
_cell.length_a   1.000
_cell.length_b   1.000
_cell.length_c   1.000
_cell.angle_alpha   90.00
_cell.angle_beta   90.00
_cell.angle_gamma   90.00
#
_symmetry.space_group_name_H-M   'P 1'
#
loop_
_entity.id
_entity.type
_entity.pdbx_description
1 polymer ?
#
loop_
_entity_poly.entity_id
_entity_poly.type
_entity_poly.pdbx_seq_one_letter_code
_entity_poly.pdbx_strand_id
1 'polypeptide(L)'
;MAFDIQLFLGLPVDIRKAIYRRLDNRFTCLDPTDINGVNIQWGLNRSAQKRDWGLQEIPFRPYVDHYNYIPNFVLLWRQYMPWLRYDSVVLDYLRINQLYDGGLASLHWILIGPDPCIAIFDNDDDVLQVWFSLAEFRSWILGALQHPETAYCGEIDVVGNASRMYGALKIDTGVVLDIQQLFGRLNTTGHLDTVGEVVLTQEEFLSQGEIGKHINYSVSQLDSLRYLRTLKIRSDLLFHKFVNLRGARDNPGHTIGYNVRKRLRQLHLVGLRDEIAVCDLSKWDSCVAVKIENFSGSLDLDGVIMPRHLQRLILKNVRSVRWWRFREIHEITLDPNTFTKKQGFVGTIHGPDQDRVEVRQINRAVMSQDTYFHFDSLLRARFQNLNYISLHNVSEEITGIIVPHRLYCNGRISIAGCVVKGVVVI
;
A
#
# COMPACT_ATOMS: atom_id res chain seq x y z
N MET A 1 -10.69 -11.97 33.54
CA MET A 1 -9.67 -10.97 33.89
C MET A 1 -9.87 -9.77 32.99
N ALA A 2 -9.83 -8.55 33.53
CA ALA A 2 -9.86 -7.34 32.71
C ALA A 2 -8.48 -7.11 32.07
N PHE A 3 -8.45 -6.49 30.90
CA PHE A 3 -7.20 -6.12 30.22
C PHE A 3 -6.47 -5.00 31.00
N ASP A 4 -5.22 -5.24 31.40
CA ASP A 4 -4.40 -4.26 32.11
C ASP A 4 -3.57 -3.43 31.11
N ILE A 5 -4.02 -2.19 30.92
CA ILE A 5 -3.43 -1.23 29.99
C ILE A 5 -2.02 -0.82 30.43
N GLN A 6 -1.76 -0.66 31.73
CA GLN A 6 -0.46 -0.21 32.22
C GLN A 6 0.59 -1.29 32.03
N LEU A 7 0.23 -2.55 32.33
CA LEU A 7 1.09 -3.69 32.09
C LEU A 7 1.42 -3.83 30.60
N PHE A 8 0.42 -3.67 29.73
CA PHE A 8 0.60 -3.75 28.29
C PHE A 8 1.50 -2.62 27.74
N LEU A 9 1.26 -1.36 28.13
CA LEU A 9 2.07 -0.22 27.71
C LEU A 9 3.49 -0.24 28.27
N GLY A 10 3.71 -0.97 29.38
CA GLY A 10 5.04 -1.25 29.92
C GLY A 10 5.87 -2.25 29.12
N LEU A 11 5.28 -2.94 28.13
CA LEU A 11 6.01 -3.88 27.27
C LEU A 11 6.93 -3.15 26.26
N PRO A 12 8.04 -3.79 25.87
CA PRO A 12 8.91 -3.32 24.79
C PRO A 12 8.16 -2.98 23.48
N VAL A 13 8.67 -1.97 22.76
CA VAL A 13 8.05 -1.42 21.53
C VAL A 13 7.92 -2.47 20.42
N ASP A 14 8.88 -3.37 20.29
CA ASP A 14 8.88 -4.48 19.32
C ASP A 14 7.75 -5.48 19.56
N ILE A 15 7.49 -5.83 20.83
CA ILE A 15 6.35 -6.69 21.22
C ILE A 15 5.03 -5.99 20.90
N ARG A 16 4.87 -4.73 21.33
CA ARG A 16 3.65 -3.95 21.06
C ARG A 16 3.42 -3.77 19.56
N LYS A 17 4.47 -3.48 18.79
CA LYS A 17 4.41 -3.42 17.33
C LYS A 17 3.94 -4.74 16.71
N ALA A 18 4.45 -5.88 17.18
CA ALA A 18 4.04 -7.19 16.68
C ALA A 18 2.55 -7.47 16.96
N ILE A 19 2.06 -7.06 18.13
CA ILE A 19 0.64 -7.16 18.51
C ILE A 19 -0.20 -6.23 17.64
N TYR A 20 0.20 -4.96 17.50
CA TYR A 20 -0.47 -3.96 16.68
C TYR A 20 -0.55 -4.35 15.20
N ARG A 21 0.47 -5.02 14.65
CA ARG A 21 0.41 -5.60 13.29
C ARG A 21 -0.69 -6.65 13.12
N ARG A 22 -1.13 -7.30 14.20
CA ARG A 22 -2.20 -8.31 14.18
C ARG A 22 -3.59 -7.70 14.40
N LEU A 23 -3.67 -6.48 14.95
CA LEU A 23 -4.94 -5.77 15.11
C LEU A 23 -5.50 -5.25 13.78
N ASP A 24 -4.65 -5.05 12.78
CA ASP A 24 -5.06 -4.65 11.43
C ASP A 24 -5.97 -3.41 11.38
N ASN A 25 -5.62 -2.40 12.18
CA ASN A 25 -6.39 -1.17 12.40
C ASN A 25 -7.78 -1.33 13.04
N ARG A 26 -8.19 -2.54 13.44
CA ARG A 26 -9.47 -2.76 14.14
C ARG A 26 -9.31 -2.51 15.64
N PHE A 27 -9.82 -1.37 16.10
CA PHE A 27 -9.82 -0.99 17.53
C PHE A 27 -11.19 -1.19 18.20
N THR A 28 -12.19 -1.58 17.42
CA THR A 28 -13.54 -1.89 17.89
C THR A 28 -13.88 -3.35 17.62
N CYS A 29 -14.91 -3.87 18.29
CA CYS A 29 -15.49 -5.18 17.99
C CYS A 29 -16.58 -5.10 16.91
N LEU A 30 -16.61 -4.01 16.15
CA LEU A 30 -17.56 -3.85 15.05
C LEU A 30 -17.04 -4.61 13.85
N ASP A 31 -17.85 -5.54 13.36
CA ASP A 31 -17.57 -6.31 12.16
C ASP A 31 -18.69 -6.03 11.15
N PRO A 32 -18.40 -5.32 10.05
CA PRO A 32 -19.40 -5.03 9.03
C PRO A 32 -19.77 -6.25 8.18
N THR A 33 -19.11 -7.40 8.38
CA THR A 33 -19.50 -8.68 7.76
C THR A 33 -20.54 -9.45 8.58
N ASP A 34 -20.83 -9.01 9.83
CA ASP A 34 -21.87 -9.62 10.67
C ASP A 34 -23.28 -9.13 10.28
N ILE A 35 -23.80 -9.70 9.19
CA ILE A 35 -25.11 -9.35 8.60
C ILE A 35 -26.26 -9.56 9.59
N ASN A 36 -26.09 -10.45 10.58
CA ASN A 36 -27.11 -10.71 11.60
C ASN A 36 -27.19 -9.61 12.67
N GLY A 37 -26.30 -8.62 12.60
CA GLY A 37 -26.22 -7.49 13.50
C GLY A 37 -25.21 -7.73 14.62
N VAL A 38 -24.51 -6.66 14.99
CA VAL A 38 -23.45 -6.74 16.00
C VAL A 38 -24.07 -6.86 17.40
N ASN A 39 -23.91 -8.02 18.04
CA ASN A 39 -24.43 -8.26 19.39
C ASN A 39 -23.30 -8.20 20.43
N ILE A 40 -22.97 -6.99 20.87
CA ILE A 40 -21.97 -6.80 21.93
C ILE A 40 -22.68 -6.88 23.29
N GLN A 41 -22.42 -7.96 24.03
CA GLN A 41 -22.82 -8.06 25.44
C GLN A 41 -21.92 -7.16 26.29
N TRP A 42 -22.23 -5.88 26.35
CA TRP A 42 -21.68 -5.00 27.37
C TRP A 42 -22.15 -5.53 28.72
N GLY A 43 -21.21 -5.91 29.60
CA GLY A 43 -21.47 -6.60 30.87
C GLY A 43 -22.78 -6.17 31.55
N LEU A 44 -23.62 -7.16 31.81
CA LEU A 44 -25.04 -7.23 32.22
C LEU A 44 -25.68 -6.20 33.17
N ASN A 45 -25.09 -5.06 33.50
CA ASN A 45 -25.63 -4.11 34.50
C ASN A 45 -25.73 -2.64 34.06
N ARG A 46 -25.55 -2.31 32.78
CA ARG A 46 -25.92 -0.98 32.28
C ARG A 46 -27.28 -1.07 31.61
N SER A 47 -28.31 -0.75 32.38
CA SER A 47 -29.63 -0.40 31.84
C SER A 47 -29.44 0.45 30.58
N ALA A 48 -30.18 0.11 29.54
CA ALA A 48 -30.27 0.82 28.28
C ALA A 48 -30.93 2.22 28.45
N GLN A 49 -30.55 2.97 29.50
CA GLN A 49 -30.71 4.40 29.51
C GLN A 49 -29.77 4.97 28.46
N LYS A 50 -30.37 5.32 27.32
CA LYS A 50 -29.89 6.28 26.32
C LYS A 50 -29.09 7.42 26.99
N ARG A 51 -27.80 7.21 27.25
CA ARG A 51 -26.89 8.33 27.40
C ARG A 51 -26.44 8.66 26.00
N ASP A 52 -27.18 9.60 25.41
CA ASP A 52 -26.86 10.23 24.15
C ASP A 52 -25.59 11.08 24.39
N TRP A 53 -24.44 10.41 24.43
CA TRP A 53 -23.14 11.06 24.61
C TRP A 53 -22.79 11.80 23.32
N GLY A 54 -23.39 12.96 23.12
CA GLY A 54 -22.86 14.17 22.47
C GLY A 54 -22.28 14.12 21.04
N LEU A 55 -21.98 12.96 20.46
CA LEU A 55 -21.48 12.88 19.10
C LEU A 55 -22.67 13.09 18.16
N GLN A 56 -22.76 14.30 17.62
CA GLN A 56 -23.66 14.57 16.52
C GLN A 56 -23.26 13.66 15.36
N GLU A 57 -24.19 12.86 14.87
CA GLU A 57 -23.94 11.89 13.80
C GLU A 57 -23.75 12.58 12.44
N ILE A 58 -24.34 13.76 12.28
CA ILE A 58 -24.44 14.51 11.02
C ILE A 58 -23.07 14.72 10.34
N PRO A 59 -21.98 15.13 11.03
CA PRO A 59 -20.68 15.31 10.40
C PRO A 59 -20.01 14.01 9.94
N PHE A 60 -20.46 12.85 10.44
CA PHE A 60 -19.85 11.53 10.19
C PHE A 60 -20.66 10.65 9.24
N ARG A 61 -21.90 11.03 8.94
CA ARG A 61 -22.78 10.36 7.97
C ARG A 61 -22.07 9.86 6.71
N PRO A 62 -21.23 10.67 6.03
CA PRO A 62 -20.46 10.23 4.86
C PRO A 62 -19.66 8.93 5.01
N TYR A 63 -19.22 8.60 6.24
CA TYR A 63 -18.29 7.50 6.51
C TYR A 63 -18.93 6.33 7.28
N VAL A 64 -20.20 6.44 7.65
CA VAL A 64 -20.87 5.47 8.52
C VAL A 64 -22.23 5.05 7.97
N ASP A 65 -22.90 5.90 7.19
CA ASP A 65 -24.26 5.64 6.71
C ASP A 65 -24.35 4.41 5.82
N HIS A 66 -23.28 4.03 5.14
CA HIS A 66 -23.24 2.82 4.33
C HIS A 66 -23.36 1.54 5.15
N TYR A 67 -23.17 1.56 6.48
CA TYR A 67 -23.42 0.43 7.37
C TYR A 67 -24.80 0.42 8.03
N ASN A 68 -25.69 1.36 7.68
CA ASN A 68 -27.05 1.40 8.24
C ASN A 68 -27.89 0.15 7.95
N TYR A 69 -27.50 -0.66 6.95
CA TYR A 69 -28.15 -1.93 6.66
C TYR A 69 -27.89 -3.00 7.74
N ILE A 70 -26.85 -2.82 8.58
CA ILE A 70 -26.49 -3.75 9.65
C ILE A 70 -27.18 -3.31 10.95
N PRO A 71 -28.03 -4.15 11.56
CA PRO A 71 -28.71 -3.81 12.80
C PRO A 71 -27.72 -3.40 13.91
N ASN A 72 -28.03 -2.30 14.61
CA ASN A 72 -27.27 -1.73 15.73
C ASN A 72 -25.83 -1.26 15.43
N PHE A 73 -25.31 -1.40 14.21
CA PHE A 73 -23.92 -1.07 13.91
C PHE A 73 -23.59 0.39 14.21
N VAL A 74 -24.32 1.33 13.61
CA VAL A 74 -24.11 2.78 13.80
C VAL A 74 -24.31 3.19 15.26
N LEU A 75 -25.28 2.56 15.94
CA LEU A 75 -25.56 2.83 17.36
C LEU A 75 -24.38 2.40 18.25
N LEU A 76 -23.78 1.23 18.00
CA LEU A 76 -22.61 0.76 18.74
C LEU A 76 -21.35 1.55 18.37
N TRP A 77 -21.18 1.90 17.10
CA TRP A 77 -20.13 2.80 16.63
C TRP A 77 -20.15 4.12 17.41
N ARG A 78 -21.32 4.76 17.53
CA ARG A 78 -21.49 5.99 18.32
C ARG A 78 -21.15 5.82 19.80
N GLN A 79 -21.22 4.61 20.35
CA GLN A 79 -20.82 4.35 21.74
C GLN A 79 -19.30 4.25 21.89
N TYR A 80 -18.59 3.67 20.90
CA TYR A 80 -17.13 3.56 20.92
C TYR A 80 -16.44 4.91 20.70
N MET A 81 -16.87 5.64 19.68
CA MET A 81 -16.14 6.76 19.10
C MET A 81 -15.74 7.89 20.07
N PRO A 82 -16.58 8.32 21.04
CA PRO A 82 -16.20 9.39 21.96
C PRO A 82 -15.00 9.05 22.84
N TRP A 83 -14.74 7.76 23.09
CA TRP A 83 -13.69 7.29 24.01
C TRP A 83 -12.47 6.78 23.26
N LEU A 84 -12.70 6.11 22.13
CA LEU A 84 -11.65 5.41 21.38
C LEU A 84 -10.52 6.34 20.92
N ARG A 85 -10.87 7.58 20.58
CA ARG A 85 -9.92 8.63 20.21
C ARG A 85 -8.92 8.98 21.33
N TYR A 86 -9.34 8.86 22.59
CA TYR A 86 -8.54 9.18 23.77
C TYR A 86 -7.95 7.92 24.42
N ASP A 87 -8.20 6.75 23.84
CA ASP A 87 -7.71 5.49 24.36
C ASP A 87 -6.16 5.46 24.29
N SER A 88 -5.54 5.11 25.41
CA SER A 88 -4.07 5.11 25.52
C SER A 88 -3.39 4.05 24.66
N VAL A 89 -4.07 2.93 24.36
CA VAL A 89 -3.57 1.91 23.43
C VAL A 89 -3.61 2.45 22.00
N VAL A 90 -4.67 3.15 21.62
CA VAL A 90 -4.78 3.76 20.28
C VAL A 90 -3.76 4.88 20.09
N LEU A 91 -3.58 5.74 21.09
CA LEU A 91 -2.55 6.78 21.02
C LEU A 91 -1.14 6.20 20.93
N ASP A 92 -0.87 5.13 21.68
CA ASP A 92 0.39 4.41 21.59
C ASP A 92 0.60 3.72 20.23
N TYR A 93 -0.44 3.08 19.70
CA TYR A 93 -0.44 2.53 18.35
C TYR A 93 -0.02 3.58 17.31
N LEU A 94 -0.60 4.77 17.39
CA LEU A 94 -0.30 5.88 16.50
C LEU A 94 1.15 6.36 16.62
N ARG A 95 1.69 6.43 17.85
CA ARG A 95 3.09 6.79 18.11
C ARG A 95 4.05 5.77 17.54
N ILE A 96 3.77 4.47 17.73
CA ILE A 96 4.56 3.39 17.14
C ILE A 96 4.43 3.43 15.61
N ASN A 97 3.24 3.68 15.05
CA ASN A 97 3.05 3.81 13.62
C ASN A 97 3.94 4.92 13.03
N GLN A 98 3.99 6.08 13.69
CA GLN A 98 4.86 7.20 13.32
C GLN A 98 6.36 6.87 13.47
N LEU A 99 6.75 6.19 14.55
CA LEU A 99 8.14 5.76 14.77
C LEU A 99 8.68 4.87 13.65
N TYR A 100 7.78 4.15 12.95
CA TYR A 100 8.12 3.26 11.84
C TYR A 100 7.55 3.75 10.50
N ASP A 101 7.50 5.07 10.29
CA ASP A 101 7.17 5.73 9.01
C ASP A 101 5.84 5.27 8.38
N GLY A 102 4.80 5.05 9.19
CA GLY A 102 3.48 4.64 8.71
C GLY A 102 3.34 3.14 8.37
N GLY A 103 4.27 2.31 8.85
CA GLY A 103 4.31 0.88 8.54
C GLY A 103 3.21 0.00 9.17
N LEU A 104 2.34 0.54 10.04
CA LEU A 104 1.22 -0.18 10.65
C LEU A 104 -0.13 0.23 10.03
N ALA A 105 -0.38 1.53 9.90
CA ALA A 105 -1.63 2.07 9.38
C ALA A 105 -1.39 3.19 8.38
N SER A 106 -2.25 3.24 7.36
CA SER A 106 -2.39 4.44 6.54
C SER A 106 -3.17 5.51 7.29
N LEU A 107 -2.71 6.76 7.22
CA LEU A 107 -3.43 7.90 7.76
C LEU A 107 -4.09 8.66 6.60
N HIS A 108 -5.37 9.01 6.75
CA HIS A 108 -6.16 9.65 5.70
C HIS A 108 -6.51 11.08 6.09
N TRP A 109 -6.38 12.02 5.15
CA TRP A 109 -7.07 13.29 5.25
C TRP A 109 -8.53 13.11 4.86
N ILE A 110 -9.43 13.54 5.75
CA ILE A 110 -10.88 13.53 5.55
C ILE A 110 -11.49 14.86 5.98
N LEU A 111 -12.77 15.05 5.68
CA LEU A 111 -13.58 16.17 6.18
C LEU A 111 -14.59 15.66 7.20
N ILE A 112 -14.59 16.26 8.40
CA ILE A 112 -15.67 16.04 9.38
C ILE A 112 -16.37 17.38 9.53
N GLY A 113 -17.57 17.48 8.95
CA GLY A 113 -18.20 18.78 8.73
C GLY A 113 -17.30 19.65 7.82
N PRO A 114 -16.99 20.91 8.19
CA PRO A 114 -16.14 21.79 7.38
C PRO A 114 -14.63 21.63 7.63
N ASP A 115 -14.24 20.84 8.63
CA ASP A 115 -12.89 20.84 9.19
C ASP A 115 -12.06 19.64 8.69
N PRO A 116 -10.83 19.89 8.19
CA PRO A 116 -9.94 18.82 7.77
C PRO A 116 -9.40 18.06 8.98
N CYS A 117 -9.58 16.74 8.98
CA CYS A 117 -9.15 15.84 10.04
C CYS A 117 -8.27 14.71 9.48
N ILE A 118 -7.43 14.14 10.35
CA ILE A 118 -6.65 12.94 10.08
C ILE A 118 -7.40 11.75 10.64
N ALA A 119 -7.64 10.73 9.82
CA ALA A 119 -8.39 9.54 10.19
C ALA A 119 -7.64 8.24 9.93
N ILE A 120 -8.06 7.20 10.65
CA ILE A 120 -7.71 5.80 10.40
C ILE A 120 -8.99 5.04 10.08
N PHE A 121 -8.90 4.28 9.00
CA PHE A 121 -9.88 3.26 8.63
C PHE A 121 -9.30 1.88 8.91
N ASP A 122 -10.16 0.90 9.17
CA ASP A 122 -9.71 -0.48 9.15
C ASP A 122 -9.28 -0.91 7.73
N ASN A 123 -8.45 -1.96 7.64
CA ASN A 123 -7.84 -2.33 6.35
C ASN A 123 -8.77 -3.15 5.44
N ASP A 124 -9.81 -3.77 6.01
CA ASP A 124 -10.67 -4.72 5.31
C ASP A 124 -11.93 -4.05 4.76
N ASP A 125 -12.62 -3.25 5.57
CA ASP A 125 -13.99 -2.84 5.30
C ASP A 125 -14.18 -1.32 5.19
N ASP A 126 -13.08 -0.57 5.33
CA ASP A 126 -13.03 0.90 5.36
C ASP A 126 -13.93 1.53 6.44
N VAL A 127 -14.05 0.90 7.61
CA VAL A 127 -14.78 1.47 8.77
C VAL A 127 -13.93 2.56 9.39
N LEU A 128 -14.49 3.75 9.62
CA LEU A 128 -13.82 4.83 10.36
C LEU A 128 -13.61 4.41 11.82
N GLN A 129 -12.36 4.26 12.24
CA GLN A 129 -12.02 3.83 13.59
C GLN A 129 -11.66 5.00 14.50
N VAL A 130 -10.79 5.92 14.06
CA VAL A 130 -10.43 7.12 14.83
C VAL A 130 -10.16 8.32 13.94
N TRP A 131 -10.34 9.52 14.48
CA TRP A 131 -10.04 10.78 13.81
C TRP A 131 -9.40 11.79 14.76
N PHE A 132 -8.59 12.71 14.25
CA PHE A 132 -7.92 13.77 14.99
C PHE A 132 -7.93 15.06 14.19
N SER A 133 -8.15 16.21 14.83
CA SER A 133 -7.73 17.46 14.20
C SER A 133 -6.21 17.44 14.08
N LEU A 134 -5.67 18.25 13.17
CA LEU A 134 -4.22 18.37 13.03
C LEU A 134 -3.54 18.82 14.34
N ALA A 135 -4.18 19.72 15.09
CA ALA A 135 -3.65 20.23 16.36
C ALA A 135 -3.56 19.12 17.41
N GLU A 136 -4.59 18.30 17.54
CA GLU A 136 -4.61 17.17 18.47
C GLU A 136 -3.62 16.09 18.07
N PHE A 137 -3.56 15.77 16.78
CA PHE A 137 -2.58 14.80 16.26
C PHE A 137 -1.14 15.24 16.56
N ARG A 138 -0.84 16.53 16.31
CA ARG A 138 0.47 17.11 16.64
C ARG A 138 0.75 17.07 18.14
N SER A 139 -0.21 17.44 18.97
CA SER A 139 -0.02 17.51 20.42
C SER A 139 0.15 16.12 21.04
N TRP A 140 -0.78 15.20 20.80
CA TRP A 140 -0.87 13.94 21.54
C TRP A 140 -0.01 12.82 20.99
N ILE A 141 0.26 12.85 19.68
CA ILE A 141 1.01 11.78 19.01
C ILE A 141 2.44 12.25 18.73
N LEU A 142 2.61 13.39 18.08
CA LEU A 142 3.96 13.87 17.73
C LEU A 142 4.68 14.55 18.89
N GLY A 143 3.97 15.37 19.68
CA GLY A 143 4.53 16.06 20.84
C GLY A 143 5.05 15.09 21.90
N ALA A 144 4.40 13.93 22.05
CA ALA A 144 4.86 12.87 22.95
C ALA A 144 6.15 12.16 22.49
N LEU A 145 6.54 12.27 21.22
CA LEU A 145 7.79 11.73 20.69
C LEU A 145 8.97 12.71 20.84
N GLN A 146 8.70 13.97 21.18
CA GLN A 146 9.72 15.00 21.40
C GLN A 146 10.28 14.85 22.82
N HIS A 147 11.33 14.05 23.00
CA HIS A 147 12.11 14.07 24.24
C HIS A 147 12.91 15.39 24.33
N PRO A 148 13.04 16.00 25.53
CA PRO A 148 13.80 17.23 25.73
C PRO A 148 15.29 17.12 25.37
N GLU A 149 15.87 15.90 25.37
CA GLU A 149 17.26 15.68 24.95
C GLU A 149 17.47 15.78 23.43
N THR A 150 16.40 15.67 22.63
CA THR A 150 16.42 15.92 21.18
C THR A 150 16.00 17.35 20.80
N ALA A 151 15.66 18.19 21.79
CA ALA A 151 15.26 19.58 21.56
C ALA A 151 16.45 20.51 21.24
N TYR A 152 17.69 20.01 21.34
CA TYR A 152 18.90 20.73 20.93
C TYR A 152 19.64 19.98 19.81
N CYS A 153 18.95 19.68 18.72
CA CYS A 153 19.58 19.45 17.42
C CYS A 153 19.11 20.60 16.53
N GLY A 154 20.05 21.44 16.08
CA GLY A 154 19.77 22.72 15.43
C GLY A 154 18.79 22.65 14.24
N GLU A 155 18.47 23.83 13.71
CA GLU A 155 17.44 24.12 12.67
C GLU A 155 17.42 23.21 11.42
N ILE A 156 18.41 22.33 11.25
CA ILE A 156 18.54 21.37 10.15
C ILE A 156 17.67 20.12 10.37
N ASP A 157 17.42 19.67 11.62
CA ASP A 157 16.71 18.39 11.90
C ASP A 157 15.21 18.54 12.21
N VAL A 158 14.75 19.75 12.54
CA VAL A 158 13.31 20.04 12.68
C VAL A 158 12.58 19.83 11.34
N VAL A 159 13.27 20.09 10.23
CA VAL A 159 12.79 19.81 8.87
C VAL A 159 12.75 18.31 8.58
N GLY A 160 13.69 17.53 9.11
CA GLY A 160 13.74 16.06 8.98
C GLY A 160 12.59 15.34 9.68
N ASN A 161 12.27 15.74 10.91
CA ASN A 161 11.14 15.15 11.66
C ASN A 161 9.77 15.64 11.17
N ALA A 162 9.67 16.90 10.72
CA ALA A 162 8.49 17.36 10.01
C ALA A 162 8.27 16.59 8.70
N SER A 163 9.36 16.28 7.96
CA SER A 163 9.33 15.47 6.72
C SER A 163 8.86 14.03 6.93
N ARG A 164 9.09 13.44 8.11
CA ARG A 164 8.56 12.09 8.47
C ARG A 164 7.03 12.07 8.58
N MET A 165 6.44 13.18 9.03
CA MET A 165 4.99 13.35 9.11
C MET A 165 4.31 13.35 7.72
N TYR A 166 5.05 13.78 6.69
CA TYR A 166 4.51 14.09 5.36
C TYR A 166 4.48 12.90 4.40
N GLY A 167 5.12 11.77 4.74
CA GLY A 167 5.15 10.58 3.89
C GLY A 167 3.94 9.65 4.03
N ALA A 168 3.24 9.70 5.17
CA ALA A 168 2.24 8.68 5.55
C ALA A 168 0.78 9.14 5.44
N LEU A 169 0.54 10.44 5.25
CA LEU A 169 -0.81 10.98 5.07
C LEU A 169 -1.22 10.86 3.61
N LYS A 170 -2.41 10.32 3.39
CA LYS A 170 -2.97 10.13 2.05
C LYS A 170 -4.32 10.80 1.87
N ILE A 171 -4.62 11.14 0.63
CA ILE A 171 -5.95 11.58 0.21
C ILE A 171 -6.51 10.48 -0.69
N ASP A 172 -7.72 10.01 -0.37
CA ASP A 172 -8.39 8.97 -1.15
C ASP A 172 -9.71 9.48 -1.71
N THR A 173 -9.81 9.55 -3.04
CA THR A 173 -11.01 10.07 -3.71
C THR A 173 -12.21 9.13 -3.59
N GLY A 174 -12.02 7.88 -3.17
CA GLY A 174 -13.12 6.97 -2.84
C GLY A 174 -13.68 7.19 -1.43
N VAL A 175 -12.89 7.77 -0.53
CA VAL A 175 -13.29 8.01 0.87
C VAL A 175 -13.80 9.44 1.05
N VAL A 176 -13.17 10.42 0.40
CA VAL A 176 -13.52 11.83 0.58
C VAL A 176 -14.60 12.25 -0.43
N LEU A 177 -15.82 12.46 0.05
CA LEU A 177 -16.95 12.87 -0.80
C LEU A 177 -16.73 14.27 -1.43
N ASP A 178 -16.36 15.28 -0.64
CA ASP A 178 -16.08 16.63 -1.13
C ASP A 178 -14.58 16.91 -1.20
N ILE A 179 -13.95 16.36 -2.24
CA ILE A 179 -12.52 16.52 -2.49
C ILE A 179 -12.13 17.99 -2.72
N GLN A 180 -13.02 18.80 -3.32
CA GLN A 180 -12.73 20.19 -3.64
C GLN A 180 -12.65 21.04 -2.37
N GLN A 181 -13.60 20.84 -1.46
CA GLN A 181 -13.57 21.47 -0.15
C GLN A 181 -12.33 21.05 0.63
N LEU A 182 -11.94 19.77 0.60
CA LEU A 182 -10.75 19.30 1.32
C LEU A 182 -9.48 19.98 0.80
N PHE A 183 -9.24 19.95 -0.51
CA PHE A 183 -8.09 20.63 -1.11
C PHE A 183 -8.12 22.13 -0.84
N GLY A 184 -9.29 22.77 -0.95
CA GLY A 184 -9.49 24.18 -0.64
C GLY A 184 -9.07 24.52 0.79
N ARG A 185 -9.55 23.75 1.77
CA ARG A 185 -9.20 23.91 3.19
C ARG A 185 -7.71 23.67 3.44
N LEU A 186 -7.16 22.56 2.95
CA LEU A 186 -5.74 22.25 3.11
C LEU A 186 -4.84 23.31 2.46
N ASN A 187 -5.29 23.92 1.35
CA ASN A 187 -4.57 25.02 0.72
C ASN A 187 -4.61 26.28 1.60
N THR A 188 -5.79 26.69 2.07
CA THR A 188 -5.96 27.85 2.95
C THR A 188 -5.17 27.71 4.26
N THR A 189 -5.08 26.51 4.82
CA THR A 189 -4.34 26.24 6.05
C THR A 189 -2.85 25.96 5.82
N GLY A 190 -2.39 25.88 4.57
CA GLY A 190 -0.99 25.57 4.24
C GLY A 190 -0.58 24.14 4.63
N HIS A 191 -1.46 23.16 4.46
CA HIS A 191 -1.25 21.76 4.84
C HIS A 191 -1.19 20.79 3.65
N LEU A 192 -1.23 21.29 2.41
CA LEU A 192 -1.04 20.46 1.21
C LEU A 192 0.30 19.71 1.20
N ASP A 193 1.34 20.34 1.76
CA ASP A 193 2.67 19.74 1.88
C ASP A 193 2.70 18.52 2.81
N THR A 194 1.64 18.25 3.56
CA THR A 194 1.54 17.06 4.41
C THR A 194 1.17 15.79 3.67
N VAL A 195 0.72 15.89 2.41
CA VAL A 195 0.19 14.74 1.65
C VAL A 195 1.33 14.01 0.92
N GLY A 196 1.56 12.75 1.31
CA GLY A 196 2.60 11.88 0.73
C GLY A 196 2.07 10.91 -0.31
N GLU A 197 0.79 10.56 -0.24
CA GLU A 197 0.12 9.62 -1.13
C GLU A 197 -1.24 10.15 -1.60
N VAL A 198 -1.59 9.90 -2.87
CA VAL A 198 -2.94 10.12 -3.38
C VAL A 198 -3.46 8.82 -3.99
N VAL A 199 -4.68 8.45 -3.59
CA VAL A 199 -5.43 7.32 -4.13
C VAL A 199 -6.53 7.85 -5.03
N LEU A 200 -6.48 7.46 -6.30
CA LEU A 200 -7.53 7.75 -7.28
C LEU A 200 -8.40 6.52 -7.45
N THR A 201 -9.65 6.65 -7.04
CA THR A 201 -10.69 5.63 -7.12
C THR A 201 -11.81 6.16 -8.02
N GLN A 202 -12.24 5.35 -8.99
CA GLN A 202 -13.44 5.59 -9.78
C GLN A 202 -14.32 4.36 -9.70
N GLU A 203 -15.46 4.46 -9.03
CA GLU A 203 -16.44 3.38 -8.99
C GLU A 203 -17.16 3.25 -10.33
N GLU A 204 -17.29 2.02 -10.83
CA GLU A 204 -17.83 1.69 -12.15
C GLU A 204 -19.36 1.92 -12.26
N PHE A 205 -20.06 2.09 -11.14
CA PHE A 205 -21.53 2.11 -11.08
C PHE A 205 -22.17 3.51 -11.06
N LEU A 206 -21.37 4.58 -11.05
CA LEU A 206 -21.85 5.95 -10.90
C LEU A 206 -21.60 6.73 -12.19
N SER A 207 -22.63 7.45 -12.64
CA SER A 207 -22.67 8.19 -13.90
C SER A 207 -21.40 9.03 -14.12
N GLN A 208 -20.79 8.86 -15.30
CA GLN A 208 -19.46 9.37 -15.69
C GLN A 208 -19.28 10.90 -15.57
N GLY A 209 -20.32 11.66 -15.24
CA GLY A 209 -20.33 13.12 -15.25
C GLY A 209 -19.65 13.79 -14.05
N GLU A 210 -20.00 13.43 -12.81
CA GLU A 210 -19.54 14.16 -11.62
C GLU A 210 -18.24 13.59 -11.05
N ILE A 211 -18.11 12.27 -10.96
CA ILE A 211 -16.87 11.62 -10.49
C ILE A 211 -15.69 11.92 -11.42
N GLY A 212 -15.93 12.00 -12.73
CA GLY A 212 -14.93 12.46 -13.69
C GLY A 212 -14.41 13.86 -13.37
N LYS A 213 -15.26 14.76 -12.87
CA LYS A 213 -14.85 16.11 -12.44
C LYS A 213 -14.03 16.07 -11.14
N HIS A 214 -14.41 15.26 -10.16
CA HIS A 214 -13.65 15.09 -8.92
C HIS A 214 -12.24 14.54 -9.17
N ILE A 215 -12.13 13.56 -10.06
CA ILE A 215 -10.84 12.96 -10.43
C ILE A 215 -10.00 13.94 -11.23
N ASN A 216 -10.56 14.59 -12.25
CA ASN A 216 -9.82 15.60 -13.02
C ASN A 216 -9.39 16.78 -12.14
N TYR A 217 -10.22 17.20 -11.19
CA TYR A 217 -9.86 18.20 -10.19
C TYR A 217 -8.70 17.71 -9.31
N SER A 218 -8.79 16.49 -8.76
CA SER A 218 -7.72 15.92 -7.94
C SER A 218 -6.40 15.84 -8.71
N VAL A 219 -6.45 15.43 -9.98
CA VAL A 219 -5.30 15.39 -10.89
C VAL A 219 -4.72 16.78 -11.13
N SER A 220 -5.56 17.82 -11.27
CA SER A 220 -5.09 19.21 -11.44
C SER A 220 -4.42 19.76 -10.18
N GLN A 221 -4.82 19.27 -9.00
CA GLN A 221 -4.21 19.65 -7.73
C GLN A 221 -2.88 18.92 -7.43
N LEU A 222 -2.54 17.82 -8.11
CA LEU A 222 -1.33 17.05 -7.77
C LEU A 222 -0.03 17.85 -7.87
N ASP A 223 0.03 18.88 -8.72
CA ASP A 223 1.24 19.71 -8.85
C ASP A 223 1.52 20.52 -7.58
N SER A 224 0.45 20.93 -6.86
CA SER A 224 0.55 21.69 -5.61
C SER A 224 1.05 20.85 -4.42
N LEU A 225 0.97 19.52 -4.51
CA LEU A 225 1.41 18.59 -3.47
C LEU A 225 2.92 18.34 -3.52
N ARG A 226 3.72 19.25 -2.94
CA ARG A 226 5.19 19.28 -3.06
C ARG A 226 5.92 18.01 -2.60
N TYR A 227 5.33 17.28 -1.66
CA TYR A 227 5.91 16.07 -1.07
C TYR A 227 5.26 14.77 -1.54
N LEU A 228 4.37 14.82 -2.52
CA LEU A 228 3.73 13.63 -3.08
C LEU A 228 4.77 12.65 -3.64
N ARG A 229 4.82 11.43 -3.08
CA ARG A 229 5.73 10.36 -3.49
C ARG A 229 5.03 9.12 -4.04
N THR A 230 3.80 8.88 -3.63
CA THR A 230 3.07 7.67 -4.00
C THR A 230 1.77 8.04 -4.70
N LEU A 231 1.51 7.38 -5.82
CA LEU A 231 0.23 7.45 -6.51
C LEU A 231 -0.36 6.04 -6.56
N LYS A 232 -1.58 5.92 -6.05
CA LYS A 232 -2.34 4.68 -6.05
C LYS A 232 -3.55 4.80 -6.97
N ILE A 233 -3.78 3.79 -7.82
CA ILE A 233 -4.89 3.75 -8.78
C ILE A 233 -5.74 2.51 -8.51
N ARG A 234 -7.06 2.71 -8.39
CA ARG A 234 -8.07 1.66 -8.14
C ARG A 234 -9.12 1.57 -9.26
N SER A 235 -8.71 1.60 -10.52
CA SER A 235 -9.63 1.47 -11.67
C SER A 235 -8.85 1.22 -12.96
N ASP A 236 -9.34 0.30 -13.80
CA ASP A 236 -8.79 0.04 -15.12
C ASP A 236 -8.84 1.28 -16.03
N LEU A 237 -9.97 2.01 -16.00
CA LEU A 237 -10.13 3.26 -16.78
C LEU A 237 -9.06 4.29 -16.39
N LEU A 238 -8.84 4.48 -15.09
CA LEU A 238 -7.84 5.43 -14.58
C LEU A 238 -6.42 4.96 -14.89
N PHE A 239 -6.16 3.66 -14.80
CA PHE A 239 -4.88 3.08 -15.18
C PHE A 239 -4.56 3.37 -16.65
N HIS A 240 -5.50 3.11 -17.57
CA HIS A 240 -5.32 3.39 -18.99
C HIS A 240 -5.23 4.88 -19.30
N LYS A 241 -5.98 5.73 -18.59
CA LYS A 241 -5.99 7.18 -18.81
C LYS A 241 -4.74 7.88 -18.29
N PHE A 242 -4.27 7.52 -17.09
CA PHE A 242 -3.26 8.30 -16.37
C PHE A 242 -1.91 7.59 -16.27
N VAL A 243 -1.87 6.26 -16.26
CA VAL A 243 -0.65 5.49 -16.01
C VAL A 243 -0.06 4.88 -17.28
N ASN A 244 -0.87 4.12 -18.02
CA ASN A 244 -0.44 3.41 -19.23
C ASN A 244 -0.48 4.35 -20.45
N LEU A 245 0.49 5.25 -20.52
CA LEU A 245 0.54 6.35 -21.48
C LEU A 245 1.05 5.92 -22.86
N ARG A 246 0.36 4.96 -23.50
CA ARG A 246 0.68 4.46 -24.85
C ARG A 246 0.51 5.58 -25.89
N GLY A 247 1.61 6.17 -26.35
CA GLY A 247 1.60 7.18 -27.43
C GLY A 247 0.83 8.47 -27.11
N ALA A 248 0.26 8.60 -25.90
CA ALA A 248 -0.47 9.79 -25.49
C ALA A 248 0.48 10.99 -25.43
N ARG A 249 0.09 12.13 -26.01
CA ARG A 249 0.77 13.40 -25.79
C ARG A 249 0.35 13.98 -24.44
N ASP A 250 1.20 14.82 -23.84
CA ASP A 250 0.86 15.50 -22.60
C ASP A 250 -0.32 16.45 -22.86
N ASN A 251 -1.52 16.03 -22.46
CA ASN A 251 -2.74 16.84 -22.55
C ASN A 251 -2.94 17.54 -21.20
N PRO A 252 -2.67 18.87 -21.10
CA PRO A 252 -2.80 19.60 -19.85
C PRO A 252 -4.24 19.51 -19.31
N GLY A 253 -4.38 19.29 -18.01
CA GLY A 253 -5.70 19.16 -17.34
C GLY A 253 -6.38 17.78 -17.45
N HIS A 254 -5.92 16.91 -18.36
CA HIS A 254 -6.46 15.55 -18.55
C HIS A 254 -5.44 14.43 -18.34
N THR A 255 -4.19 14.80 -18.12
CA THR A 255 -3.09 13.87 -17.81
C THR A 255 -2.33 14.37 -16.59
N ILE A 256 -1.63 13.46 -15.92
CA ILE A 256 -0.76 13.81 -14.80
C ILE A 256 0.46 14.55 -15.37
N GLY A 257 0.68 15.78 -14.90
CA GLY A 257 1.76 16.63 -15.39
C GLY A 257 3.15 16.02 -15.19
N TYR A 258 4.09 16.36 -16.09
CA TYR A 258 5.45 15.81 -16.07
C TYR A 258 6.17 16.04 -14.74
N ASN A 259 6.03 17.21 -14.13
CA ASN A 259 6.64 17.54 -12.83
C ASN A 259 6.19 16.59 -11.70
N VAL A 260 4.90 16.23 -11.71
CA VAL A 260 4.34 15.26 -10.76
C VAL A 260 4.93 13.87 -11.02
N ARG A 261 4.98 13.42 -12.28
CA ARG A 261 5.57 12.11 -12.66
C ARG A 261 7.03 11.99 -12.23
N LYS A 262 7.81 13.06 -12.35
CA LYS A 262 9.23 13.12 -11.93
C LYS A 262 9.41 13.10 -10.40
N ARG A 263 8.39 13.51 -9.64
CA ARG A 263 8.42 13.55 -8.17
C ARG A 263 8.04 12.21 -7.54
N LEU A 264 7.12 11.51 -8.19
CA LEU A 264 6.59 10.22 -7.75
C LEU A 264 7.69 9.15 -7.75
N ARG A 265 7.78 8.44 -6.63
CA ARG A 265 8.75 7.37 -6.38
C ARG A 265 8.08 6.00 -6.39
N GLN A 266 6.78 5.93 -6.13
CA GLN A 266 6.05 4.68 -6.04
C GLN A 266 4.73 4.76 -6.81
N LEU A 267 4.42 3.68 -7.53
CA LEU A 267 3.12 3.44 -8.15
C LEU A 267 2.48 2.21 -7.52
N HIS A 268 1.25 2.34 -7.07
CA HIS A 268 0.45 1.23 -6.55
C HIS A 268 -0.80 1.04 -7.39
N LEU A 269 -0.87 -0.06 -8.11
CA LEU A 269 -2.01 -0.45 -8.93
C LEU A 269 -2.82 -1.50 -8.15
N VAL A 270 -4.10 -1.24 -7.92
CA VAL A 270 -4.95 -2.13 -7.11
C VAL A 270 -6.26 -2.41 -7.81
N GLY A 271 -6.71 -3.67 -7.76
CA GLY A 271 -8.06 -4.03 -8.18
C GLY A 271 -8.29 -3.91 -9.68
N LEU A 272 -7.21 -3.98 -10.48
CA LEU A 272 -7.31 -4.00 -11.93
C LEU A 272 -7.90 -5.32 -12.41
N ARG A 273 -8.71 -5.30 -13.47
CA ARG A 273 -9.43 -6.48 -13.97
C ARG A 273 -9.06 -6.84 -15.40
N ASP A 274 -8.77 -5.83 -16.22
CA ASP A 274 -8.52 -6.03 -17.63
C ASP A 274 -7.17 -6.72 -17.88
N GLU A 275 -7.07 -7.52 -18.95
CA GLU A 275 -5.79 -8.09 -19.37
C GLU A 275 -4.84 -6.98 -19.87
N ILE A 276 -3.64 -6.92 -19.30
CA ILE A 276 -2.66 -5.90 -19.65
C ILE A 276 -1.59 -6.54 -20.54
N ALA A 277 -1.89 -6.65 -21.84
CA ALA A 277 -0.95 -7.20 -22.81
C ALA A 277 0.32 -6.33 -23.00
N VAL A 278 0.17 -5.00 -22.89
CA VAL A 278 1.29 -4.05 -22.94
C VAL A 278 1.12 -2.99 -21.86
N CYS A 279 2.13 -2.83 -21.02
CA CYS A 279 2.14 -1.85 -19.93
C CYS A 279 3.32 -0.92 -20.15
N ASP A 280 3.06 0.30 -20.65
CA ASP A 280 4.13 1.28 -20.86
C ASP A 280 4.24 2.20 -19.65
N LEU A 281 5.27 1.96 -18.82
CA LEU A 281 5.60 2.80 -17.67
C LEU A 281 6.84 3.68 -17.93
N SER A 282 7.30 3.80 -19.17
CA SER A 282 8.55 4.51 -19.51
C SER A 282 8.55 5.99 -19.09
N LYS A 283 7.38 6.64 -19.05
CA LYS A 283 7.22 8.05 -18.66
C LYS A 283 7.32 8.30 -17.16
N TRP A 284 7.38 7.25 -16.35
CA TRP A 284 7.49 7.32 -14.89
C TRP A 284 8.95 7.24 -14.45
N ASP A 285 9.84 8.01 -15.10
CA ASP A 285 11.30 7.89 -15.04
C ASP A 285 11.88 7.75 -13.62
N SER A 286 11.33 8.51 -12.68
CA SER A 286 11.80 8.64 -11.29
C SER A 286 11.20 7.62 -10.33
N CYS A 287 10.30 6.76 -10.83
CA CYS A 287 9.66 5.70 -10.08
C CYS A 287 10.65 4.58 -9.75
N VAL A 288 10.73 4.25 -8.46
CA VAL A 288 11.66 3.27 -7.89
C VAL A 288 10.93 1.98 -7.49
N ALA A 289 9.62 2.06 -7.22
CA ALA A 289 8.82 0.90 -6.84
C ALA A 289 7.47 0.86 -7.57
N VAL A 290 7.13 -0.30 -8.13
CA VAL A 290 5.82 -0.60 -8.68
C VAL A 290 5.22 -1.75 -7.89
N LYS A 291 4.03 -1.54 -7.33
CA LYS A 291 3.25 -2.54 -6.62
C LYS A 291 1.95 -2.79 -7.38
N ILE A 292 1.66 -4.04 -7.70
CA ILE A 292 0.41 -4.48 -8.32
C ILE A 292 -0.25 -5.45 -7.34
N GLU A 293 -1.47 -5.13 -6.92
CA GLU A 293 -2.19 -5.88 -5.89
C GLU A 293 -3.64 -6.17 -6.33
N ASN A 294 -4.15 -7.37 -6.03
CA ASN A 294 -5.51 -7.79 -6.37
C ASN A 294 -5.79 -7.62 -7.88
N PHE A 295 -4.92 -8.16 -8.73
CA PHE A 295 -5.07 -8.09 -10.19
C PHE A 295 -5.71 -9.37 -10.72
N SER A 296 -6.93 -9.29 -11.25
CA SER A 296 -7.65 -10.47 -11.75
C SER A 296 -7.36 -10.81 -13.22
N GLY A 297 -6.66 -9.92 -13.93
CA GLY A 297 -6.20 -10.16 -15.31
C GLY A 297 -4.90 -10.97 -15.38
N SER A 298 -4.37 -11.10 -16.61
CA SER A 298 -3.06 -11.69 -16.88
C SER A 298 -2.00 -10.60 -17.12
N LEU A 299 -0.84 -10.74 -16.46
CA LEU A 299 0.29 -9.82 -16.60
C LEU A 299 1.41 -10.49 -17.40
N ASP A 300 1.69 -9.97 -18.59
CA ASP A 300 2.83 -10.41 -19.41
C ASP A 300 4.05 -9.51 -19.19
N LEU A 301 5.06 -9.99 -18.46
CA LEU A 301 6.26 -9.21 -18.15
C LEU A 301 7.10 -8.86 -19.40
N ASP A 302 6.95 -9.60 -20.52
CA ASP A 302 7.60 -9.21 -21.79
C ASP A 302 6.96 -7.96 -22.40
N GLY A 303 5.67 -7.73 -22.12
CA GLY A 303 4.91 -6.55 -22.56
C GLY A 303 5.05 -5.34 -21.63
N VAL A 304 5.75 -5.47 -20.51
CA VAL A 304 5.94 -4.36 -19.55
C VAL A 304 7.22 -3.59 -19.88
N ILE A 305 7.06 -2.32 -20.23
CA ILE A 305 8.17 -1.37 -20.36
C ILE A 305 8.38 -0.71 -19.00
N MET A 306 9.44 -1.14 -18.31
CA MET A 306 9.75 -0.67 -16.96
C MET A 306 10.29 0.77 -16.95
N PRO A 307 10.04 1.54 -15.87
CA PRO A 307 10.72 2.80 -15.64
C PRO A 307 12.24 2.63 -15.52
N ARG A 308 13.01 3.64 -15.96
CA ARG A 308 14.47 3.60 -15.96
C ARG A 308 15.09 3.32 -14.58
N HIS A 309 14.50 3.86 -13.52
CA HIS A 309 15.03 3.74 -12.16
C HIS A 309 14.27 2.73 -11.29
N LEU A 310 13.48 1.84 -11.90
CA LEU A 310 12.72 0.85 -11.16
C LEU A 310 13.66 -0.14 -10.44
N GLN A 311 13.55 -0.21 -9.12
CA GLN A 311 14.32 -1.13 -8.28
C GLN A 311 13.47 -2.22 -7.65
N ARG A 312 12.17 -1.96 -7.43
CA ARG A 312 11.28 -2.87 -6.71
C ARG A 312 10.02 -3.16 -7.53
N LEU A 313 9.75 -4.44 -7.77
CA LEU A 313 8.50 -4.92 -8.35
C LEU A 313 7.81 -5.83 -7.33
N ILE A 314 6.57 -5.51 -6.96
CA ILE A 314 5.80 -6.29 -5.99
C ILE A 314 4.49 -6.68 -6.64
N LEU A 315 4.25 -7.98 -6.78
CA LEU A 315 3.01 -8.57 -7.28
C LEU A 315 2.36 -9.35 -6.14
N LYS A 316 1.13 -8.98 -5.76
CA LYS A 316 0.39 -9.62 -4.66
C LYS A 316 -1.04 -9.93 -5.09
N ASN A 317 -1.53 -11.14 -4.79
CA ASN A 317 -2.89 -11.58 -5.14
C ASN A 317 -3.17 -11.34 -6.64
N VAL A 318 -2.32 -11.90 -7.49
CA VAL A 318 -2.42 -11.75 -8.95
C VAL A 318 -2.92 -13.06 -9.55
N ARG A 319 -3.87 -13.01 -10.49
CA ARG A 319 -4.37 -14.23 -11.13
C ARG A 319 -3.27 -14.95 -11.91
N SER A 320 -2.63 -14.26 -12.86
CA SER A 320 -1.69 -14.88 -13.79
C SER A 320 -0.50 -13.97 -14.09
N VAL A 321 0.71 -14.54 -14.07
CA VAL A 321 1.93 -13.82 -14.41
C VAL A 321 2.73 -14.65 -15.41
N ARG A 322 2.92 -14.12 -16.63
CA ARG A 322 3.86 -14.68 -17.60
C ARG A 322 5.23 -14.06 -17.35
N TRP A 323 6.19 -14.91 -16.99
CA TRP A 323 7.57 -14.52 -16.76
C TRP A 323 8.28 -14.13 -18.07
N TRP A 324 9.36 -13.35 -17.97
CA TRP A 324 10.19 -12.97 -19.11
C TRP A 324 10.68 -14.19 -19.89
N ARG A 325 10.56 -14.13 -21.22
CA ARG A 325 11.00 -15.22 -22.09
C ARG A 325 12.46 -15.02 -22.52
N PHE A 326 13.32 -15.94 -22.08
CA PHE A 326 14.71 -16.02 -22.51
C PHE A 326 14.91 -17.22 -23.44
N ARG A 327 14.68 -17.03 -24.76
CA ARG A 327 14.75 -18.12 -25.76
C ARG A 327 16.09 -18.85 -25.74
N GLU A 328 17.19 -18.10 -25.76
CA GLU A 328 18.56 -18.63 -25.79
C GLU A 328 18.90 -19.47 -24.54
N ILE A 329 18.44 -19.03 -23.38
CA ILE A 329 18.63 -19.77 -22.12
C ILE A 329 17.74 -21.02 -22.11
N HIS A 330 16.52 -20.92 -22.65
CA HIS A 330 15.58 -22.03 -22.67
C HIS A 330 16.09 -23.22 -23.49
N GLU A 331 16.70 -22.96 -24.64
CA GLU A 331 17.29 -24.00 -25.50
C GLU A 331 18.39 -24.79 -24.78
N ILE A 332 19.18 -24.12 -23.94
CA ILE A 332 20.29 -24.75 -23.20
C ILE A 332 19.81 -25.40 -21.90
N THR A 333 18.70 -24.94 -21.32
CA THR A 333 18.06 -25.64 -20.19
C THR A 333 17.54 -27.03 -20.54
N LEU A 334 17.48 -27.38 -21.82
CA LEU A 334 17.19 -28.74 -22.30
C LEU A 334 18.39 -29.69 -22.12
N ASP A 335 19.61 -29.18 -22.01
CA ASP A 335 20.79 -30.01 -21.71
C ASP A 335 20.92 -30.23 -20.19
N PRO A 336 20.69 -31.47 -19.70
CA PRO A 336 20.72 -31.78 -18.28
C PRO A 336 22.11 -31.61 -17.64
N ASN A 337 23.20 -31.64 -18.41
CA ASN A 337 24.56 -31.54 -17.88
C ASN A 337 24.98 -30.09 -17.56
N THR A 338 24.27 -29.12 -18.15
CA THR A 338 24.57 -27.69 -18.01
C THR A 338 24.12 -27.12 -16.66
N PHE A 339 23.23 -27.83 -15.94
CA PHE A 339 22.66 -27.35 -14.67
C PHE A 339 22.85 -28.37 -13.55
N THR A 340 23.31 -27.87 -12.41
CA THR A 340 23.25 -28.61 -11.14
C THR A 340 21.86 -28.46 -10.53
N LYS A 341 21.20 -29.58 -10.27
CA LYS A 341 19.92 -29.60 -9.56
C LYS A 341 20.16 -29.46 -8.06
N LYS A 342 19.50 -28.51 -7.44
CA LYS A 342 19.45 -28.36 -5.98
C LYS A 342 17.98 -28.28 -5.56
N GLN A 343 17.64 -28.96 -4.48
CA GLN A 343 16.43 -28.60 -3.76
C GLN A 343 16.74 -27.28 -3.04
N GLY A 344 16.06 -26.22 -3.45
CA GLY A 344 16.24 -24.88 -2.90
C GLY A 344 14.91 -24.30 -2.47
N PHE A 345 14.97 -23.33 -1.57
CA PHE A 345 13.80 -22.52 -1.22
C PHE A 345 13.69 -21.39 -2.23
N VAL A 346 12.49 -21.16 -2.75
CA VAL A 346 12.23 -20.00 -3.59
C VAL A 346 11.71 -18.88 -2.71
N GLY A 347 12.58 -18.35 -1.85
CA GLY A 347 12.28 -17.22 -0.97
C GLY A 347 12.77 -17.39 0.47
N THR A 348 12.67 -16.29 1.21
CA THR A 348 12.87 -16.23 2.66
C THR A 348 11.55 -16.53 3.38
N ILE A 349 11.20 -17.81 3.55
CA ILE A 349 10.16 -18.20 4.51
C ILE A 349 10.68 -19.31 5.40
N HIS A 350 10.79 -19.00 6.70
CA HIS A 350 10.88 -19.97 7.78
C HIS A 350 9.49 -20.57 7.99
N GLY A 351 9.16 -21.63 7.25
CA GLY A 351 7.94 -22.40 7.40
C GLY A 351 8.20 -23.85 7.00
N PRO A 352 7.69 -24.85 7.74
CA PRO A 352 7.94 -26.25 7.41
C PRO A 352 7.05 -26.67 6.24
N ASP A 353 7.68 -27.21 5.19
CA ASP A 353 7.12 -28.26 4.33
C ASP A 353 6.12 -27.99 3.19
N GLN A 354 6.02 -26.78 2.58
CA GLN A 354 5.15 -26.65 1.37
C GLN A 354 5.75 -26.19 0.04
N ASP A 355 6.92 -25.54 -0.05
CA ASP A 355 7.39 -25.01 -1.35
C ASP A 355 8.85 -25.38 -1.69
N ARG A 356 9.19 -26.69 -1.69
CA ARG A 356 10.45 -27.14 -2.31
C ARG A 356 10.31 -27.15 -3.82
N VAL A 357 10.70 -26.05 -4.45
CA VAL A 357 10.76 -25.95 -5.92
C VAL A 357 12.09 -26.52 -6.41
N GLU A 358 12.08 -27.19 -7.57
CA GLU A 358 13.31 -27.62 -8.23
C GLU A 358 14.12 -26.37 -8.66
N VAL A 359 15.27 -26.13 -8.02
CA VAL A 359 16.16 -25.03 -8.39
C VAL A 359 17.30 -25.59 -9.23
N ARG A 360 17.43 -25.10 -10.45
CA ARG A 360 18.50 -25.46 -11.39
C ARG A 360 19.51 -24.33 -11.46
N GLN A 361 20.72 -24.57 -10.99
CA GLN A 361 21.79 -23.58 -11.01
C GLN A 361 22.82 -23.96 -12.08
N ILE A 362 23.30 -22.98 -12.86
CA ILE A 362 24.33 -23.24 -13.87
C ILE A 362 25.54 -23.98 -13.27
N ASN A 363 25.98 -25.02 -13.98
CA ASN A 363 27.23 -25.71 -13.69
C ASN A 363 28.41 -24.97 -14.31
N ARG A 364 29.11 -24.17 -13.50
CA ARG A 364 30.28 -23.39 -13.94
C ARG A 364 31.47 -24.25 -14.38
N ALA A 365 31.48 -25.56 -14.07
CA ALA A 365 32.54 -26.47 -14.52
C ALA A 365 32.35 -26.93 -15.98
N VAL A 366 31.10 -26.90 -16.48
CA VAL A 366 30.74 -27.37 -17.83
C VAL A 366 30.53 -26.20 -18.79
N MET A 367 30.01 -25.08 -18.30
CA MET A 367 29.75 -23.90 -19.12
C MET A 367 31.01 -23.06 -19.33
N SER A 368 31.27 -22.65 -20.57
CA SER A 368 32.34 -21.70 -20.87
C SER A 368 32.06 -20.33 -20.24
N GLN A 369 33.13 -19.61 -19.90
CA GLN A 369 33.02 -18.30 -19.26
C GLN A 369 32.32 -17.25 -20.16
N ASP A 370 32.56 -17.31 -21.47
CA ASP A 370 31.94 -16.40 -22.44
C ASP A 370 30.42 -16.62 -22.53
N THR A 371 29.98 -17.88 -22.60
CA THR A 371 28.56 -18.23 -22.61
C THR A 371 27.87 -17.81 -21.29
N TYR A 372 28.55 -17.97 -20.16
CA TYR A 372 28.05 -17.49 -18.87
C TYR A 372 27.83 -15.97 -18.85
N PHE A 373 28.83 -15.19 -19.28
CA PHE A 373 28.72 -13.73 -19.31
C PHE A 373 27.69 -13.24 -20.33
N HIS A 374 27.53 -13.95 -21.44
CA HIS A 374 26.46 -13.67 -22.41
C HIS A 374 25.08 -13.81 -21.77
N PHE A 375 24.79 -14.90 -21.04
CA PHE A 375 23.50 -15.06 -20.35
C PHE A 375 23.30 -14.07 -19.20
N ASP A 376 24.34 -13.79 -18.42
CA ASP A 376 24.26 -12.74 -17.39
C ASP A 376 23.96 -11.36 -18.02
N SER A 377 24.54 -11.05 -19.18
CA SER A 377 24.25 -9.83 -19.93
C SER A 377 22.78 -9.77 -20.40
N LEU A 378 22.23 -10.86 -20.94
CA LEU A 378 20.81 -10.93 -21.34
C LEU A 378 19.88 -10.73 -20.14
N LEU A 379 20.19 -11.33 -18.99
CA LEU A 379 19.42 -11.15 -17.78
C LEU A 379 19.51 -9.71 -17.26
N ARG A 380 20.70 -9.12 -17.23
CA ARG A 380 20.89 -7.72 -16.85
C ARG A 380 20.12 -6.77 -17.77
N ALA A 381 20.06 -7.04 -19.07
CA ALA A 381 19.30 -6.22 -20.01
C ALA A 381 17.80 -6.23 -19.72
N ARG A 382 17.23 -7.39 -19.33
CA ARG A 382 15.79 -7.50 -18.99
C ARG A 382 15.45 -6.98 -17.60
N PHE A 383 16.25 -7.34 -16.60
CA PHE A 383 16.03 -6.88 -15.22
C PHE A 383 16.41 -5.40 -15.03
N GLN A 384 17.26 -4.84 -15.89
CA GLN A 384 17.74 -3.47 -15.80
C GLN A 384 18.26 -3.14 -14.39
N ASN A 385 17.58 -2.23 -13.68
CA ASN A 385 17.90 -1.79 -12.32
C ASN A 385 17.09 -2.50 -11.23
N LEU A 386 16.30 -3.52 -11.58
CA LEU A 386 15.51 -4.28 -10.62
C LEU A 386 16.42 -5.01 -9.63
N ASN A 387 16.19 -4.69 -8.37
CA ASN A 387 16.93 -5.20 -7.22
C ASN A 387 16.05 -5.99 -6.25
N TYR A 388 14.73 -5.96 -6.41
CA TYR A 388 13.80 -6.70 -5.56
C TYR A 388 12.54 -7.09 -6.34
N ILE A 389 12.18 -8.36 -6.27
CA ILE A 389 10.93 -8.89 -6.84
C ILE A 389 10.19 -9.70 -5.77
N SER A 390 8.95 -9.34 -5.51
CA SER A 390 8.05 -10.08 -4.61
C SER A 390 6.89 -10.65 -5.42
N LEU A 391 6.64 -11.94 -5.31
CA LEU A 391 5.44 -12.62 -5.79
C LEU A 391 4.72 -13.20 -4.57
N HIS A 392 3.49 -12.77 -4.32
CA HIS A 392 2.68 -13.27 -3.22
C HIS A 392 1.31 -13.70 -3.74
N ASN A 393 0.91 -14.93 -3.49
CA ASN A 393 -0.41 -15.46 -3.88
C ASN A 393 -0.71 -15.26 -5.37
N VAL A 394 0.08 -15.89 -6.24
CA VAL A 394 -0.24 -15.96 -7.67
C VAL A 394 -1.08 -17.21 -7.92
N SER A 395 -2.31 -17.04 -8.42
CA SER A 395 -3.29 -18.12 -8.51
C SER A 395 -2.94 -19.17 -9.56
N GLU A 396 -2.51 -18.71 -10.74
CA GLU A 396 -2.07 -19.58 -11.83
C GLU A 396 -0.59 -19.96 -11.67
N GLU A 397 -0.26 -21.12 -12.21
CA GLU A 397 1.09 -21.67 -12.15
C GLU A 397 2.09 -20.82 -12.94
N ILE A 398 3.21 -20.48 -12.30
CA ILE A 398 4.29 -19.72 -12.93
C ILE A 398 5.34 -20.70 -13.46
N THR A 399 5.59 -20.64 -14.76
CA THR A 399 6.56 -21.51 -15.44
C THR A 399 7.74 -20.70 -15.99
N GLY A 400 8.92 -21.31 -16.03
CA GLY A 400 10.08 -20.74 -16.73
C GLY A 400 10.70 -19.54 -16.02
N ILE A 401 10.65 -19.52 -14.68
CA ILE A 401 11.31 -18.46 -13.90
C ILE A 401 12.82 -18.60 -14.08
N ILE A 402 13.42 -17.60 -14.72
CA ILE A 402 14.88 -17.47 -14.88
C ILE A 402 15.30 -16.18 -14.18
N VAL A 403 16.28 -16.29 -13.28
CA VAL A 403 16.71 -15.19 -12.40
C VAL A 403 18.22 -15.09 -12.25
N PRO A 404 18.77 -13.87 -12.06
CA PRO A 404 20.19 -13.69 -11.73
C PRO A 404 20.55 -14.26 -10.36
N HIS A 405 21.68 -14.95 -10.27
CA HIS A 405 22.25 -15.53 -9.05
C HIS A 405 22.39 -14.50 -7.93
N ARG A 406 22.82 -13.28 -8.27
CA ARG A 406 22.96 -12.17 -7.30
C ARG A 406 21.65 -11.77 -6.63
N LEU A 407 20.52 -11.89 -7.31
CA LEU A 407 19.21 -11.55 -6.73
C LEU A 407 18.67 -12.71 -5.92
N TYR A 408 18.84 -13.94 -6.43
CA TYR A 408 18.37 -15.14 -5.78
C TYR A 408 19.08 -15.39 -4.43
N CYS A 409 20.43 -15.42 -4.41
CA CYS A 409 21.18 -15.75 -3.21
C CYS A 409 21.09 -14.69 -2.09
N ASN A 410 20.79 -13.45 -2.43
CA ASN A 410 20.64 -12.36 -1.46
C ASN A 410 19.20 -12.21 -0.94
N GLY A 411 18.29 -13.17 -1.23
CA GLY A 411 16.88 -13.09 -0.81
C GLY A 411 16.14 -11.91 -1.42
N ARG A 412 16.59 -11.42 -2.59
CA ARG A 412 15.95 -10.29 -3.29
C ARG A 412 14.78 -10.71 -4.18
N ILE A 413 14.62 -12.01 -4.38
CA ILE A 413 13.45 -12.60 -5.02
C ILE A 413 12.70 -13.37 -3.93
N SER A 414 11.51 -12.90 -3.61
CA SER A 414 10.63 -13.51 -2.61
C SER A 414 9.40 -14.06 -3.31
N ILE A 415 9.15 -15.35 -3.20
CA ILE A 415 7.95 -16.00 -3.72
C ILE A 415 7.24 -16.68 -2.55
N ALA A 416 5.95 -16.42 -2.40
CA ALA A 416 5.16 -16.92 -1.28
C ALA A 416 3.74 -17.27 -1.74
N GLY A 417 3.26 -18.47 -1.44
CA GLY A 417 1.89 -18.87 -1.79
C GLY A 417 1.66 -18.94 -3.31
N CYS A 418 2.68 -19.33 -4.08
CA CYS A 418 2.61 -19.45 -5.55
C CYS A 418 3.01 -20.85 -5.97
N VAL A 419 2.34 -21.42 -6.97
CA VAL A 419 2.75 -22.68 -7.59
C VAL A 419 3.79 -22.39 -8.68
N VAL A 420 5.04 -22.85 -8.49
CA VAL A 420 6.15 -22.59 -9.42
C VAL A 420 6.74 -23.88 -9.97
N LYS A 421 6.75 -24.01 -11.30
CA LYS A 421 7.40 -25.12 -12.03
C LYS A 421 8.88 -24.83 -12.29
N GLY A 422 9.66 -24.96 -11.23
CA GLY A 422 11.12 -24.85 -11.28
C GLY A 422 11.63 -23.41 -11.39
N VAL A 423 12.83 -23.17 -10.87
CA VAL A 423 13.54 -21.89 -10.99
C VAL A 423 14.93 -22.15 -11.54
N VAL A 424 15.31 -21.42 -12.57
CA VAL A 424 16.65 -21.45 -13.15
C VAL A 424 17.43 -20.23 -12.67
N VAL A 425 18.62 -20.48 -12.12
CA VAL A 425 19.50 -19.44 -11.55
C VAL A 425 20.81 -19.40 -12.31
N ILE A 426 21.18 -18.20 -12.79
CA ILE A 426 22.34 -17.91 -13.64
C ILE A 426 23.28 -16.94 -12.95
#